data_AF-A0A223S2H2-F1
#
_entry.id   AF-A0A223S2H2-F1
#
_cell.length_a   1.000
_cell.length_b   1.000
_cell.length_c   1.000
_cell.angle_alpha   90.00
_cell.angle_beta   90.00
_cell.angle_gamma   90.00
#
_symmetry.space_group_name_H-M   'P 1'
#
loop_
_entity.id
_entity.type
_entity.pdbx_description
1 polymer ?
#
loop_
_entity_poly.entity_id
_entity_poly.type
_entity_poly.pdbx_seq_one_letter_code
_entity_poly.pdbx_strand_id
1 'polypeptide(L)' 'MTSTDDGPLLRLLREHYGHRWTIWHTENLWIATANDSEADHAPTIIQPDVNEFLDELDNPPDRAGKPPAR' A
#
# COMPACT_ATOMS: atom_id res chain seq x y z
N MET A 1 -19.91 -2.14 -16.63
CA MET A 1 -18.48 -1.79 -16.62
C MET A 1 -18.35 -0.40 -16.00
N THR A 2 -18.24 -0.33 -14.67
CA THR A 2 -17.97 0.92 -13.94
C THR A 2 -17.12 0.55 -12.73
N SER A 3 -15.82 0.40 -12.94
CA SER A 3 -14.83 0.34 -11.85
C SER A 3 -14.63 1.77 -11.34
N THR A 4 -15.63 2.31 -10.63
CA THR A 4 -15.64 3.69 -10.10
C THR A 4 -15.96 3.71 -8.60
N ASP A 5 -16.07 2.54 -7.97
CA ASP A 5 -16.34 2.42 -6.53
C ASP A 5 -15.09 2.60 -5.66
N ASP A 6 -13.93 2.83 -6.27
CA ASP A 6 -12.67 3.08 -5.55
C ASP A 6 -12.57 4.52 -5.00
N GLY A 7 -13.37 5.45 -5.55
CA GLY A 7 -13.29 6.88 -5.28
C GLY A 7 -13.35 7.33 -3.81
N PRO A 8 -14.24 6.79 -2.95
CA PRO A 8 -14.32 7.21 -1.56
C PRO A 8 -13.25 6.56 -0.68
N LEU A 9 -12.94 5.28 -0.90
CA LEU A 9 -11.97 4.55 -0.08
C LEU A 9 -10.55 5.02 -0.37
N LEU A 10 -10.17 5.12 -1.65
CA LEU A 10 -8.87 5.65 -2.05
C LEU A 10 -8.66 7.07 -1.51
N ARG A 11 -9.70 7.89 -1.51
CA ARG A 11 -9.64 9.25 -0.96
C ARG A 11 -9.39 9.21 0.54
N LEU A 12 -10.11 8.38 1.30
CA LEU A 12 -9.93 8.25 2.74
C LEU A 12 -8.53 7.73 3.09
N LEU A 13 -8.01 6.78 2.32
CA LEU A 13 -6.66 6.27 2.50
C LEU A 13 -5.61 7.33 2.21
N ARG A 14 -5.78 8.12 1.14
CA ARG A 14 -4.88 9.24 0.86
C ARG A 14 -4.98 10.35 1.91
N GLU A 15 -6.15 10.58 2.52
CA GLU A 15 -6.28 11.55 3.62
C GLU A 15 -5.61 11.05 4.90
N HIS A 16 -5.74 9.76 5.22
CA HIS A 16 -5.21 9.19 6.46
C HIS A 16 -3.71 8.81 6.37
N TYR A 17 -3.33 8.13 5.30
CA TYR A 17 -1.99 7.60 5.08
C TYR A 17 -1.15 8.43 4.11
N GLY A 18 -1.72 9.41 3.41
CA GLY A 18 -1.04 10.23 2.39
C GLY A 18 0.20 10.99 2.87
N HIS A 19 0.32 11.20 4.19
CA HIS A 19 1.50 11.81 4.78
C HIS A 19 2.73 10.88 4.75
N ARG A 20 2.51 9.56 4.80
CA ARG A 20 3.57 8.53 4.83
C ARG A 20 3.63 7.70 3.54
N TRP A 21 2.49 7.55 2.87
CA TRP A 21 2.29 6.66 1.73
C TRP A 21 1.66 7.39 0.56
N THR A 22 2.22 7.20 -0.63
CA THR A 22 1.59 7.56 -1.89
C THR A 22 0.76 6.38 -2.37
N ILE A 23 -0.57 6.51 -2.33
CA ILE A 23 -1.51 5.41 -2.60
C ILE A 23 -2.21 5.62 -3.94
N TRP A 24 -2.23 4.58 -4.77
CA TRP A 24 -3.02 4.50 -5.99
C TRP A 24 -3.58 3.10 -6.20
N HIS A 25 -4.74 3.04 -6.85
CA HIS A 25 -5.39 1.79 -7.22
C HIS A 25 -5.46 1.68 -8.74
N THR A 26 -5.22 0.48 -9.24
CA THR A 26 -5.37 0.10 -10.66
C THR A 26 -6.62 -0.76 -10.82
N GLU A 27 -6.81 -1.44 -11.96
CA GLU A 27 -8.05 -2.21 -12.20
C GLU A 27 -8.28 -3.35 -11.18
N ASN A 28 -7.22 -3.93 -10.62
CA ASN A 28 -7.29 -5.06 -9.69
C ASN A 28 -6.19 -5.06 -8.61
N LEU A 29 -5.42 -3.97 -8.49
CA LEU A 29 -4.29 -3.93 -7.56
C LEU A 29 -4.26 -2.59 -6.83
N TRP A 30 -4.15 -2.69 -5.51
CA TRP A 30 -3.83 -1.63 -4.58
C TRP A 30 -2.32 -1.48 -4.45
N ILE A 31 -1.84 -0.26 -4.60
CA ILE A 31 -0.42 0.04 -4.54
C ILE A 31 -0.21 1.22 -3.60
N ALA A 32 0.69 1.06 -2.64
CA ALA A 32 1.17 2.11 -1.76
C ALA A 32 2.69 2.18 -1.86
N THR A 33 3.23 3.38 -1.99
CA THR A 33 4.68 3.62 -1.97
C THR A 33 5.02 4.51 -0.80
N ALA A 34 5.94 4.07 0.06
CA ALA A 34 6.43 4.87 1.17
C ALA A 34 7.13 6.10 0.62
N ASN A 35 6.79 7.27 1.16
CA ASN A 35 7.45 8.53 0.79
C ASN A 35 8.82 8.66 1.49
N ASP A 36 9.02 7.89 2.57
CA ASP A 36 10.25 7.86 3.35
C ASP A 36 11.16 6.73 2.84
N SER A 37 12.12 7.08 2.00
CA SER A 37 13.09 6.14 1.42
C SER A 37 14.22 5.76 2.39
N GLU A 38 14.26 6.39 3.57
CA GLU A 38 15.27 6.15 4.60
C GLU A 38 14.81 5.14 5.68
N ALA A 39 13.51 4.79 5.70
CA ALA A 39 12.99 3.78 6.61
C ALA A 39 13.38 2.36 6.15
N ASP A 40 13.87 1.52 7.07
CA ASP A 40 14.27 0.12 6.86
C ASP A 40 13.14 -0.84 6.36
N HIS A 41 11.97 -0.31 5.97
CA HIS A 41 10.80 -1.07 5.52
C HIS A 41 10.72 -1.19 3.98
N ALA A 42 9.88 -2.12 3.49
CA ALA A 42 9.64 -2.27 2.06
C ALA A 42 9.03 -0.97 1.49
N PRO A 43 9.66 -0.33 0.50
CA PRO A 43 9.20 0.97 0.02
C PRO A 43 7.91 0.89 -0.81
N THR A 44 7.46 -0.31 -1.21
CA THR A 44 6.30 -0.49 -2.08
C THR A 44 5.47 -1.69 -1.63
N ILE A 45 4.22 -1.43 -1.25
CA ILE A 45 3.19 -2.43 -0.96
C ILE A 45 2.33 -2.58 -2.22
N ILE A 46 2.11 -3.81 -2.68
CA ILE A 46 1.28 -4.12 -3.85
C ILE A 46 0.41 -5.30 -3.49
N GLN A 47 -0.90 -5.10 -3.37
CA GLN A 47 -1.84 -6.16 -3.01
C GLN A 47 -3.10 -6.12 -3.88
N PRO A 48 -3.61 -7.28 -4.35
CA PRO A 48 -4.90 -7.33 -5.02
C PRO A 48 -6.06 -7.15 -4.04
N ASP A 49 -5.88 -7.62 -2.80
CA ASP A 49 -6.89 -7.58 -1.75
C ASP A 49 -6.74 -6.34 -0.88
N VAL A 50 -7.83 -5.58 -0.76
CA VAL A 50 -7.84 -4.34 0.04
C VAL A 50 -7.63 -4.61 1.54
N ASN A 51 -8.08 -5.75 2.05
CA ASN A 51 -7.88 -6.08 3.46
C ASN A 51 -6.40 -6.33 3.78
N GLU A 52 -5.69 -7.09 2.93
CA GLU A 52 -4.25 -7.31 3.08
C GLU A 52 -3.48 -6.00 2.87
N PHE A 53 -3.92 -5.17 1.93
CA PHE A 53 -3.35 -3.85 1.71
C PHE A 53 -3.41 -2.95 2.95
N LEU A 54 -4.53 -2.95 3.67
CA LEU A 54 -4.70 -2.16 4.89
C LEU A 54 -3.86 -2.71 6.05
N ASP A 55 -3.76 -4.03 6.18
CA ASP A 55 -2.93 -4.68 7.19
C ASP A 55 -1.45 -4.30 7.02
N GLU A 56 -0.95 -4.35 5.79
CA GLU A 56 0.43 -3.93 5.47
C GLU A 56 0.63 -2.41 5.56
N LEU A 57 -0.40 -1.59 5.32
CA LEU A 57 -0.31 -0.14 5.51
C LEU A 57 -0.17 0.25 6.98
N ASP A 58 -0.86 -0.47 7.88
CA ASP A 58 -0.81 -0.26 9.32
C ASP A 58 0.45 -0.87 9.94
N ASN A 59 0.83 -2.06 9.45
CA ASN A 59 1.99 -2.81 9.88
C ASN A 59 2.86 -3.20 8.67
N PRO A 60 3.68 -2.26 8.15
CA PRO A 60 4.49 -2.52 6.97
C PRO A 60 5.47 -3.66 7.23
N PRO A 61 5.53 -4.67 6.35
CA PRO A 61 6.48 -5.76 6.54
C PRO A 61 7.91 -5.21 6.55
N ASP A 62 8.75 -5.79 7.41
CA ASP A 62 10.20 -5.68 7.29
C ASP A 62 10.59 -6.07 5.87
N ARG A 63 11.35 -5.19 5.20
CA ARG A 63 11.74 -5.22 3.79
C ARG A 63 11.65 -6.63 3.16
N ALA A 64 10.77 -6.79 2.16
CA ALA A 64 10.67 -7.97 1.28
C ALA A 64 11.92 -8.14 0.36
N GLY A 65 13.10 -7.86 0.89
CA GLY A 65 14.42 -8.11 0.31
C GLY A 65 15.28 -9.03 1.18
N LYS A 66 14.76 -9.57 2.30
CA LYS A 66 15.43 -10.69 2.96
C LYS A 66 14.91 -11.98 2.32
N PRO A 67 15.69 -12.68 1.47
CA PRO A 67 15.33 -14.04 1.12
C PRO A 67 15.14 -14.82 2.42
N PRO A 68 14.16 -15.73 2.53
CA PRO A 68 14.02 -16.55 3.72
C PRO A 68 15.38 -17.18 4.00
N ALA A 69 15.91 -16.96 5.20
CA ALA A 69 17.13 -17.59 5.62
C ALA A 69 16.91 -19.11 5.51
N ARG A 70 17.64 -19.72 4.57
CA ARG A 70 17.59 -21.14 4.30
C ARG A 70 18.28 -21.93 5.40
#